data_AF-A0A2M7FUT3-F1
#
_entry.id   AF-A0A2M7FUT3-F1
#
_cell.length_a   1.000
_cell.length_b   1.000
_cell.length_c   1.000
_cell.angle_alpha   90.00
_cell.angle_beta   90.00
_cell.angle_gamma   90.00
#
_symmetry.space_group_name_H-M   'P 1'
#
loop_
_entity.id
_entity.type
_entity.pdbx_description
1 polymer ?
#
loop_
_entity_poly.entity_id
_entity_poly.type
_entity_poly.pdbx_seq_one_letter_code
_entity_poly.pdbx_strand_id
1 'polypeptide(L)'
;MNCLTTAWNAHAAELRGWLRHRTGNTALADDLLQDLFLKALRQGERFCELNNARAWLFEVARNLLADQLRVAHQMIELPDDLVAHAEDVDTVDALTGCLPRVLSELSADDREAITLCDLQGMPQAEFARQRGLSLSAAKSRVQRARVRLHAQMSVACQVKMAESGSVSDFVPRPML
;
A
#
# COMPACT_ATOMS: atom_id res chain seq x y z
N MET A 1 22.36 2.76 -37.47
CA MET A 1 21.29 3.55 -36.81
C MET A 1 20.76 2.71 -35.67
N ASN A 2 20.76 3.21 -34.44
CA ASN A 2 20.36 2.43 -33.25
C ASN A 2 18.88 2.01 -33.39
N CYS A 3 18.58 0.71 -33.25
CA CYS A 3 17.24 0.14 -33.44
C CYS A 3 16.16 0.87 -32.61
N LEU A 4 16.55 1.32 -31.40
CA LEU A 4 15.73 2.10 -30.49
C LEU A 4 15.34 3.44 -31.12
N THR A 5 16.29 4.17 -31.69
CA THR A 5 16.04 5.47 -32.32
C THR A 5 15.05 5.33 -33.48
N THR A 6 15.17 4.26 -34.28
CA THR A 6 14.24 3.97 -35.38
C THR A 6 12.82 3.70 -34.86
N ALA A 7 12.67 2.81 -33.88
CA ALA A 7 11.37 2.51 -33.28
C ALA A 7 10.76 3.73 -32.56
N TRP A 8 11.59 4.51 -31.87
CA TRP A 8 11.16 5.71 -31.16
C TRP A 8 10.65 6.78 -32.12
N ASN A 9 11.40 7.08 -33.17
CA ASN A 9 10.98 8.06 -34.18
C ASN A 9 9.68 7.64 -34.88
N ALA A 10 9.44 6.34 -35.05
CA ALA A 10 8.22 5.83 -35.66
C ALA A 10 6.98 5.91 -34.75
N HIS A 11 7.14 5.84 -33.42
CA HIS A 11 6.00 5.62 -32.50
C HIS A 11 5.84 6.67 -31.40
N ALA A 12 6.83 7.52 -31.14
CA ALA A 12 6.78 8.50 -30.05
C ALA A 12 5.61 9.50 -30.18
N ALA A 13 5.30 9.96 -31.39
CA ALA A 13 4.18 10.88 -31.62
C ALA A 13 2.82 10.22 -31.30
N GLU A 14 2.66 8.96 -31.69
CA GLU A 14 1.45 8.17 -31.41
C GLU A 14 1.30 7.91 -29.90
N LEU A 15 2.37 7.49 -29.24
CA LEU A 15 2.42 7.28 -27.79
C LEU A 15 2.10 8.55 -27.02
N ARG A 16 2.68 9.70 -27.42
CA ARG A 16 2.36 11.01 -26.84
C ARG A 16 0.89 11.34 -26.99
N GLY A 17 0.31 11.15 -28.18
CA GLY A 17 -1.12 11.39 -28.42
C GLY A 17 -2.00 10.51 -27.53
N TRP A 18 -1.66 9.23 -27.41
CA TRP A 18 -2.36 8.29 -26.55
C TRP A 18 -2.25 8.66 -25.06
N LEU A 19 -1.05 9.01 -24.57
CA LEU A 19 -0.82 9.43 -23.18
C LEU A 19 -1.56 10.73 -22.86
N ARG A 20 -1.53 11.72 -23.76
CA ARG A 20 -2.29 12.98 -23.58
C ARG A 20 -3.78 12.73 -23.47
N HIS A 21 -4.34 11.86 -24.31
CA HIS A 21 -5.76 11.51 -24.25
C HIS A 21 -6.13 10.80 -22.94
N ARG A 22 -5.25 9.95 -22.41
CA ARG A 22 -5.47 9.19 -21.17
C ARG A 22 -5.32 10.02 -19.89
N THR A 23 -4.38 10.95 -19.89
CA THR A 23 -4.03 11.75 -18.69
C THR A 23 -4.77 13.08 -18.62
N GLY A 24 -5.19 13.63 -19.76
CA GLY A 24 -5.73 14.99 -19.82
C GLY A 24 -4.71 16.09 -19.51
N ASN A 25 -3.45 15.74 -19.21
CA ASN A 25 -2.38 16.64 -18.79
C ASN A 25 -1.18 16.47 -19.72
N THR A 26 -0.78 17.55 -20.40
CA THR A 26 0.30 17.50 -21.39
C THR A 26 1.67 17.33 -20.72
N ALA A 27 1.92 17.94 -19.56
CA ALA A 27 3.18 17.80 -18.85
C ALA A 27 3.38 16.36 -18.36
N LEU A 28 2.36 15.79 -17.70
CA LEU A 28 2.40 14.39 -17.25
C LEU A 28 2.61 13.41 -18.42
N ALA A 29 1.99 13.69 -19.57
CA ALA A 29 2.18 12.85 -20.76
C ALA A 29 3.61 12.90 -21.29
N ASP A 30 4.27 14.06 -21.27
CA ASP A 30 5.67 14.19 -21.70
C ASP A 30 6.63 13.54 -20.69
N ASP A 31 6.38 13.65 -19.38
CA ASP A 31 7.15 12.95 -18.34
C ASP A 31 7.06 11.43 -18.49
N LEU A 32 5.85 10.90 -18.67
CA LEU A 32 5.63 9.48 -18.90
C LEU A 32 6.32 8.98 -20.18
N LEU A 33 6.35 9.81 -21.22
CA LEU A 33 7.06 9.50 -22.46
C LEU A 33 8.58 9.50 -22.25
N GLN A 34 9.11 10.42 -21.44
CA GLN A 34 10.52 10.44 -21.07
C GLN A 34 10.92 9.18 -20.29
N ASP A 35 10.14 8.79 -19.28
CA ASP A 35 10.38 7.57 -18.50
C ASP A 35 10.35 6.31 -19.37
N LEU A 36 9.41 6.25 -20.32
CA LEU A 36 9.34 5.17 -21.29
C LEU A 36 10.61 5.08 -22.13
N PHE A 37 11.12 6.22 -22.61
CA PHE A 37 12.36 6.25 -23.38
C PHE A 37 13.55 5.73 -22.55
N LEU A 38 13.67 6.17 -21.30
CA LEU A 38 14.73 5.72 -20.41
C LEU A 38 14.65 4.22 -20.12
N LYS A 39 13.44 3.67 -19.95
CA LYS A 39 13.24 2.21 -19.80
C LYS A 39 13.65 1.45 -21.06
N ALA A 40 13.30 1.95 -22.23
CA ALA A 40 13.71 1.36 -23.51
C ALA A 40 15.23 1.42 -23.70
N LEU A 41 15.85 2.57 -23.38
CA LEU A 41 17.29 2.77 -23.44
C LEU A 41 18.06 1.81 -22.52
N ARG A 42 17.57 1.60 -21.29
CA ARG A 42 18.17 0.65 -20.33
C ARG A 42 18.09 -0.80 -20.79
N GLN A 43 17.15 -1.14 -21.67
CA GLN A 43 17.05 -2.50 -22.21
C GLN A 43 18.20 -2.82 -23.17
N GLY A 44 18.85 -1.81 -23.76
CA GLY A 44 20.00 -1.96 -24.63
C GLY A 44 19.72 -2.86 -25.83
N GLU A 45 20.62 -3.81 -26.10
CA GLU A 45 20.50 -4.74 -27.23
C GLU A 45 19.25 -5.62 -27.17
N ARG A 46 18.73 -5.93 -25.97
CA ARG A 46 17.52 -6.73 -25.79
C ARG A 46 16.28 -6.05 -26.39
N PHE A 47 16.31 -4.72 -26.55
CA PHE A 47 15.25 -4.01 -27.26
C PHE A 47 15.26 -4.34 -28.75
N CYS A 48 16.44 -4.49 -29.34
CA CYS A 48 16.58 -4.82 -30.77
C CYS A 48 16.13 -6.25 -31.08
N GLU A 49 16.11 -7.15 -30.08
CA GLU A 49 15.64 -8.53 -30.19
C GLU A 49 14.10 -8.66 -30.12
N LEU A 50 13.39 -7.56 -29.84
CA LEU A 50 11.94 -7.59 -29.75
C LEU A 50 11.28 -7.82 -31.12
N ASN A 51 10.43 -8.84 -31.19
CA ASN A 51 9.63 -9.12 -32.39
C ASN A 51 8.69 -7.95 -32.78
N ASN A 52 8.23 -7.16 -31.79
CA ASN A 52 7.36 -6.02 -32.03
C ASN A 52 7.64 -4.89 -31.01
N ALA A 53 8.55 -3.99 -31.39
CA ALA A 53 8.91 -2.84 -30.57
C ALA A 53 7.72 -1.93 -30.24
N ARG A 54 6.78 -1.73 -31.19
CA ARG A 54 5.58 -0.92 -30.95
C ARG A 54 4.71 -1.51 -29.84
N ALA A 55 4.43 -2.81 -29.90
CA ALA A 55 3.61 -3.49 -28.90
C ALA A 55 4.21 -3.35 -27.50
N TRP A 56 5.53 -3.58 -27.39
CA TRP A 56 6.27 -3.45 -26.14
C TRP A 56 6.23 -2.01 -25.59
N LEU A 57 6.44 -1.00 -26.45
CA LEU A 57 6.38 0.41 -26.02
C LEU A 57 5.00 0.76 -25.45
N PHE A 58 3.92 0.34 -26.10
CA PHE A 58 2.55 0.56 -25.59
C PHE A 58 2.25 -0.24 -24.33
N GLU A 59 2.83 -1.43 -24.16
CA GLU A 59 2.70 -2.21 -22.94
C GLU A 59 3.36 -1.50 -21.76
N VAL A 60 4.61 -1.06 -21.91
CA VAL A 60 5.35 -0.35 -20.87
C VAL A 60 4.70 1.01 -20.56
N ALA A 61 4.20 1.73 -21.58
CA ALA A 61 3.45 2.97 -21.40
C ALA A 61 2.18 2.77 -20.56
N ARG A 62 1.43 1.68 -20.79
CA ARG A 62 0.25 1.35 -19.97
C ARG A 62 0.63 1.07 -18.52
N ASN A 63 1.71 0.34 -18.29
CA ASN A 63 2.18 0.03 -16.94
C ASN A 63 2.62 1.30 -16.20
N LEU A 64 3.38 2.17 -16.87
CA LEU A 64 3.77 3.48 -16.33
C LEU A 64 2.55 4.33 -15.96
N LEU A 65 1.54 4.40 -16.83
CA LEU A 65 0.31 5.12 -16.56
C LEU A 65 -0.45 4.53 -15.36
N ALA A 66 -0.55 3.20 -15.28
CA ALA A 66 -1.22 2.52 -14.16
C ALA A 66 -0.50 2.79 -12.82
N ASP A 67 0.83 2.77 -12.82
CA ASP A 67 1.64 3.13 -11.65
C ASP A 67 1.42 4.59 -11.23
N GLN A 68 1.44 5.53 -12.18
CA GLN A 68 1.14 6.93 -11.91
C GLN A 68 -0.26 7.14 -11.35
N LEU A 69 -1.28 6.51 -11.94
CA LEU A 69 -2.65 6.61 -11.42
C LEU A 69 -2.76 6.00 -10.02
N ARG A 70 -2.06 4.90 -9.73
CA ARG A 70 -2.06 4.29 -8.39
C ARG A 70 -1.44 5.21 -7.33
N VAL A 71 -0.38 5.94 -7.67
CA VAL A 71 0.26 6.92 -6.78
C VAL A 71 -0.60 8.18 -6.65
N ALA A 72 -1.17 8.68 -7.74
CA ALA A 72 -2.05 9.86 -7.71
C ALA A 72 -3.32 9.63 -6.86
N HIS A 73 -3.89 8.43 -6.86
CA HIS A 73 -5.00 8.10 -5.93
C HIS A 73 -4.58 8.15 -4.45
N GLN A 74 -3.28 8.06 -4.14
CA GLN A 74 -2.75 8.17 -2.78
C GLN A 74 -2.37 9.62 -2.43
N MET A 75 -2.14 10.48 -3.43
CA MET A 75 -1.84 11.90 -3.25
C MET A 75 -3.08 12.73 -3.56
N ILE A 76 -3.86 13.03 -2.52
CA ILE A 76 -4.92 14.03 -2.62
C ILE A 76 -4.26 15.40 -2.48
N GLU A 77 -4.46 16.30 -3.45
CA GLU A 77 -4.05 17.69 -3.30
C GLU A 77 -4.75 18.27 -2.07
N LEU A 78 -3.96 18.80 -1.14
CA LEU A 78 -4.47 19.53 0.01
C LEU A 78 -5.03 20.88 -0.49
N PRO A 79 -6.30 21.22 -0.21
CA PRO A 79 -6.80 22.57 -0.39
C PRO A 79 -5.91 23.63 0.26
N ASP A 80 -5.61 24.71 -0.45
CA ASP A 80 -4.80 25.84 0.06
C ASP A 80 -5.45 26.55 1.27
N ASP A 81 -6.75 26.33 1.49
CA ASP A 81 -7.56 26.87 2.58
C ASP A 81 -7.74 25.90 3.77
N LEU A 82 -6.98 24.81 3.80
CA LEU A 82 -6.93 23.94 4.97
C LEU A 82 -6.37 24.69 6.17
N VAL A 83 -7.29 25.17 7.01
CA VAL A 83 -7.00 25.49 8.39
C VAL A 83 -6.43 24.23 9.01
N ALA A 84 -5.19 24.30 9.49
CA ALA A 84 -4.64 23.26 10.34
C ALA A 84 -5.58 23.13 11.54
N HIS A 85 -6.47 22.13 11.49
CA HIS A 85 -7.00 21.58 12.71
C HIS A 85 -5.76 21.16 13.49
N ALA A 86 -5.50 21.81 14.63
CA ALA A 86 -4.59 21.27 15.61
C ALA A 86 -4.95 19.80 15.71
N GLU A 87 -3.99 18.91 15.45
CA GLU A 87 -4.19 17.47 15.49
C GLU A 87 -4.97 17.16 16.78
N ASP A 88 -6.28 16.98 16.65
CA ASP A 88 -7.05 16.26 17.64
C ASP A 88 -6.35 14.91 17.61
N VAL A 89 -5.51 14.66 18.61
CA VAL A 89 -4.78 13.40 18.80
C VAL A 89 -5.75 12.31 18.38
N ASP A 90 -5.48 11.69 17.23
CA ASP A 90 -6.41 10.75 16.61
C ASP A 90 -6.82 9.81 17.74
N THR A 91 -8.11 9.53 17.92
CA THR A 91 -8.59 8.67 19.02
C THR A 91 -7.86 7.31 19.06
N VAL A 92 -7.26 6.93 17.93
CA VAL A 92 -6.32 5.81 17.74
C VAL A 92 -4.98 6.01 18.46
N ASP A 93 -4.36 7.19 18.43
CA ASP A 93 -3.08 7.47 19.11
C ASP A 93 -3.21 7.39 20.63
N ALA A 94 -4.34 7.87 21.18
CA ALA A 94 -4.65 7.74 22.59
C ALA A 94 -4.95 6.27 23.01
N LEU A 95 -5.44 5.43 22.08
CA LEU A 95 -5.66 3.99 22.29
C LEU A 95 -4.35 3.18 22.36
N THR A 96 -3.24 3.72 21.83
CA THR A 96 -1.91 3.09 21.89
C THR A 96 -1.48 2.79 23.34
N GLY A 97 -1.83 3.65 24.30
CA GLY A 97 -1.53 3.42 25.72
C GLY A 97 -2.23 2.20 26.32
N CYS A 98 -3.35 1.77 25.73
CA CYS A 98 -4.13 0.62 26.17
C CYS A 98 -3.56 -0.73 25.67
N LEU A 99 -2.90 -0.72 24.52
CA LEU A 99 -2.46 -1.93 23.81
C LEU A 99 -1.49 -2.81 24.62
N PRO A 100 -0.43 -2.29 25.28
CA PRO A 100 0.50 -3.13 26.04
C PRO A 100 -0.18 -3.95 27.14
N ARG A 101 -1.15 -3.35 27.85
CA ARG A 101 -1.89 -4.02 28.91
C ARG A 101 -2.81 -5.10 28.33
N VAL A 102 -3.57 -4.79 27.29
CA VAL A 102 -4.46 -5.78 26.65
C VAL A 102 -3.67 -6.96 26.09
N LEU A 103 -2.51 -6.73 25.46
CA LEU A 103 -1.63 -7.80 25.00
C LEU A 103 -1.16 -8.72 26.14
N SER A 104 -0.91 -8.16 27.33
CA SER A 104 -0.51 -8.95 28.50
C SER A 104 -1.62 -9.90 29.01
N GLU A 105 -2.88 -9.55 28.76
CA GLU A 105 -4.07 -10.31 29.17
C GLU A 105 -4.46 -11.40 28.17
N LEU A 106 -3.92 -11.35 26.95
CA LEU A 106 -4.10 -12.42 25.97
C LEU A 106 -3.32 -13.68 26.34
N SER A 107 -3.77 -14.82 25.81
CA SER A 107 -3.02 -16.08 25.88
C SER A 107 -1.64 -15.90 25.25
N ALA A 108 -0.64 -16.67 25.71
CA ALA A 108 0.73 -16.57 25.20
C ALA A 108 0.77 -16.76 23.67
N ASP A 109 0.04 -17.75 23.16
CA ASP A 109 -0.08 -18.05 21.72
C ASP A 109 -0.67 -16.87 20.93
N ASP A 110 -1.70 -16.20 21.47
CA ASP A 110 -2.35 -15.09 20.80
C ASP A 110 -1.49 -13.83 20.81
N ARG A 111 -0.91 -13.51 21.97
CA ARG A 111 0.01 -12.39 22.11
C ARG A 111 1.18 -12.55 21.15
N GLU A 112 1.76 -13.75 21.07
CA GLU A 112 2.87 -14.03 20.17
C GLU A 112 2.48 -13.90 18.70
N ALA A 113 1.33 -14.45 18.30
CA ALA A 113 0.82 -14.34 16.93
C ALA A 113 0.61 -12.88 16.50
N ILE A 114 -0.01 -12.06 17.36
CA ILE A 114 -0.21 -10.62 17.11
C ILE A 114 1.13 -9.89 17.07
N THR A 115 2.01 -10.15 18.04
CA THR A 115 3.30 -9.46 18.14
C THR A 115 4.15 -9.70 16.90
N LEU A 116 4.31 -10.95 16.49
CA LEU A 116 5.16 -11.28 15.35
C LEU A 116 4.52 -10.86 14.03
N CYS A 117 3.24 -11.20 13.80
CA CYS A 117 2.63 -10.98 12.49
C CYS A 117 2.15 -9.53 12.28
N ASP A 118 1.50 -8.94 13.28
CA ASP A 118 0.81 -7.65 13.12
C ASP A 118 1.68 -6.48 13.57
N LEU A 119 2.47 -6.63 14.65
CA LEU A 119 3.34 -5.55 15.15
C LEU A 119 4.73 -5.54 14.50
N GLN A 120 5.32 -6.71 14.27
CA GLN A 120 6.65 -6.84 13.66
C GLN A 120 6.62 -7.14 12.15
N GLY A 121 5.43 -7.26 11.57
CA GLY A 121 5.26 -7.47 10.13
C GLY A 121 5.76 -8.82 9.60
N MET A 122 5.92 -9.82 10.47
CA MET A 122 6.33 -11.16 10.04
C MET A 122 5.26 -11.77 9.13
N PRO A 123 5.63 -12.29 7.93
CA PRO A 123 4.69 -13.00 7.08
C PRO A 123 4.11 -14.23 7.80
N GLN A 124 2.80 -14.43 7.74
CA GLN A 124 2.13 -15.56 8.41
C GLN A 124 2.64 -16.94 7.93
N ALA A 125 3.19 -17.02 6.71
CA ALA A 125 3.87 -18.22 6.22
C ALA A 125 5.18 -18.52 6.95
N GLU A 126 5.94 -17.49 7.33
CA GLU A 126 7.14 -17.64 8.15
C GLU A 126 6.77 -18.02 9.60
N PHE A 127 5.75 -17.37 10.17
CA PHE A 127 5.20 -17.75 11.46
C PHE A 127 4.75 -19.23 11.49
N ALA A 128 4.11 -19.70 10.42
CA ALA A 128 3.71 -21.10 10.28
C ALA A 128 4.93 -22.05 10.31
N ARG A 129 6.01 -21.72 9.59
CA ARG A 129 7.25 -22.50 9.59
C ARG A 129 7.88 -22.58 10.97
N GLN A 130 8.03 -21.44 11.66
CA GLN A 130 8.66 -21.39 12.99
C GLN A 130 7.89 -22.19 14.04
N ARG A 131 6.57 -22.33 13.88
CA ARG A 131 5.68 -23.02 14.83
C ARG A 131 5.28 -24.42 14.39
N GLY A 132 5.81 -24.94 13.28
CA GLY A 132 5.45 -26.26 12.77
C GLY A 132 3.97 -26.39 12.40
N LEU A 133 3.35 -25.30 11.96
CA LEU A 133 1.94 -25.24 11.56
C LEU A 133 1.79 -25.25 10.03
N SER A 134 0.62 -25.67 9.55
CA SER A 134 0.22 -25.36 8.17
C SER A 134 -0.08 -23.86 8.03
N LEU A 135 0.04 -23.34 6.80
CA LEU A 135 -0.32 -21.94 6.52
C LEU A 135 -1.79 -21.63 6.87
N SER A 136 -2.70 -22.57 6.64
CA SER A 136 -4.12 -22.42 6.98
C SER A 136 -4.34 -22.35 8.49
N ALA A 137 -3.63 -23.16 9.26
CA ALA A 137 -3.67 -23.13 10.73
C ALA A 137 -3.09 -21.82 11.29
N ALA A 138 -1.99 -21.32 10.72
CA ALA A 138 -1.40 -20.04 11.09
C ALA A 138 -2.36 -18.87 10.80
N LYS A 139 -2.95 -18.81 9.59
CA LYS A 139 -3.99 -17.82 9.24
C LYS A 139 -5.17 -17.82 10.20
N SER A 140 -5.70 -19.02 10.50
CA SER A 140 -6.81 -19.18 11.44
C SER A 140 -6.42 -18.77 12.86
N ARG A 141 -5.19 -19.04 13.30
CA ARG A 141 -4.68 -18.64 14.61
C ARG A 141 -4.57 -17.11 14.73
N VAL A 142 -3.94 -16.46 13.75
CA VAL A 142 -3.81 -14.99 13.74
C VAL A 142 -5.20 -14.32 13.70
N GLN A 143 -6.12 -14.82 12.87
CA GLN A 143 -7.48 -14.25 12.82
C GLN A 143 -8.20 -14.38 14.16
N ARG A 144 -8.13 -15.54 14.83
CA ARG A 144 -8.75 -15.73 16.14
C ARG A 144 -8.09 -14.86 17.21
N ALA A 145 -6.77 -14.69 17.16
CA ALA A 145 -6.06 -13.78 18.05
C ALA A 145 -6.53 -12.33 17.87
N ARG A 146 -6.74 -11.87 16.64
CA ARG A 146 -7.26 -10.52 16.34
C ARG A 146 -8.67 -10.32 16.89
N VAL A 147 -9.55 -11.29 16.71
CA VAL A 147 -10.92 -11.24 17.27
C VAL A 147 -10.90 -11.16 18.79
N ARG A 148 -10.03 -11.94 19.46
CA ARG A 148 -9.88 -11.89 20.92
C ARG A 148 -9.27 -10.59 21.41
N LEU A 149 -8.24 -10.08 20.72
CA LEU A 149 -7.66 -8.77 20.99
C LEU A 149 -8.73 -7.68 20.92
N HIS A 150 -9.51 -7.66 19.83
CA HIS A 150 -10.60 -6.70 19.67
C HIS A 150 -11.61 -6.78 20.82
N ALA A 151 -12.11 -7.98 21.13
CA ALA A 151 -13.06 -8.16 22.24
C ALA A 151 -12.50 -7.67 23.58
N GLN A 152 -11.22 -7.94 23.86
CA GLN A 152 -10.57 -7.51 25.08
C GLN A 152 -10.35 -5.99 25.11
N MET A 153 -9.99 -5.37 23.98
CA MET A 153 -9.87 -3.91 23.86
C MET A 153 -11.22 -3.23 24.11
N SER A 154 -12.32 -3.77 23.57
CA SER A 154 -13.68 -3.23 23.81
C SER A 154 -14.05 -3.25 25.29
N VAL A 155 -13.70 -4.31 26.02
CA VAL A 155 -14.02 -4.42 27.47
C VAL A 155 -13.07 -3.59 28.34
N ALA A 156 -11.76 -3.67 28.08
CA ALA A 156 -10.74 -3.06 28.94
C ALA A 156 -10.63 -1.55 28.76
N CYS A 157 -10.88 -1.05 27.54
CA CYS A 157 -10.70 0.36 27.17
C CYS A 157 -12.03 1.04 26.77
N GLN A 158 -13.16 0.34 26.95
CA GLN A 158 -14.51 0.84 26.66
C GLN A 158 -14.63 1.52 25.29
N VAL A 159 -13.95 0.92 24.30
CA VAL A 159 -13.88 1.45 22.94
C VAL A 159 -15.28 1.42 22.32
N LYS A 160 -15.82 2.59 21.98
CA LYS A 160 -17.03 2.72 21.17
C LYS A 160 -16.62 2.80 19.70
N MET A 161 -17.39 2.14 18.85
CA MET A 161 -17.21 2.19 17.42
C MET A 161 -18.32 3.03 16.79
N ALA A 162 -17.98 3.80 15.76
CA ALA A 162 -18.93 4.42 14.86
C ALA A 162 -19.54 3.36 13.92
N GLU A 163 -20.69 3.68 13.31
CA GLU A 163 -21.34 2.82 12.30
C GLU A 163 -20.43 2.54 11.08
N SER A 164 -19.41 3.39 10.85
CA SER A 164 -18.39 3.22 9.82
C SER A 164 -17.31 2.19 10.15
N GLY A 165 -17.31 1.62 11.37
CA GLY A 165 -16.25 0.73 11.85
C GLY A 165 -14.98 1.45 12.31
N SER A 166 -15.01 2.77 12.49
CA SER A 166 -13.94 3.56 13.09
C SER A 166 -14.13 3.70 14.62
N VAL A 167 -13.04 3.88 15.38
CA VAL A 167 -13.12 4.15 16.82
C VAL A 167 -13.66 5.57 17.05
N SER A 168 -14.79 5.70 17.76
CA SER A 168 -15.45 6.98 17.99
C SER A 168 -15.19 7.58 19.37
N ASP A 169 -14.89 6.74 20.38
CA ASP A 169 -14.68 7.17 21.77
C ASP A 169 -13.99 6.03 22.54
N PHE A 170 -13.20 6.34 23.57
CA PHE A 170 -12.67 5.35 24.50
C PHE A 170 -12.40 5.97 25.88
N VAL A 171 -12.56 5.17 26.94
CA VAL A 171 -12.21 5.58 28.30
C VAL A 171 -11.04 4.72 28.77
N PRO A 172 -9.82 5.27 28.86
CA PRO A 172 -8.71 4.53 29.43
C PRO A 172 -9.03 4.19 30.89
N ARG A 173 -8.91 2.92 31.25
CA ARG A 173 -8.94 2.54 32.67
C ARG A 173 -7.75 3.24 33.37
N PRO A 174 -7.95 3.87 34.55
CA PRO A 174 -6.86 4.55 35.24
C PRO A 174 -5.66 3.62 35.44
N MET A 175 -4.47 4.20 35.30
CA MET A 175 -3.22 3.52 35.64
C MET A 175 -3.29 3.12 37.13
N LEU A 176 -2.79 1.93 37.46
CA LEU A 176 -2.56 1.54 38.86
C LEU A 176 -1.29 2.22 39.34
#